data_AF-A0A1H0YJ40-F1
#
_entry.id   AF-A0A1H0YJ40-F1
#
_cell.length_a   1.000
_cell.length_b   1.000
_cell.length_c   1.000
_cell.angle_alpha   90.00
_cell.angle_beta   90.00
_cell.angle_gamma   90.00
#
_symmetry.space_group_name_H-M   'P 1'
#
loop_
_entity.id
_entity.type
_entity.pdbx_description
1 polymer ?
#
loop_
_entity_poly.entity_id
_entity_poly.type
_entity_poly.pdbx_seq_one_letter_code
_entity_poly.pdbx_strand_id
1 'polypeptide(L)' 'MRQRTLNSSDALNAMSQDDKLIDLNAERAKRIHDLNDKRLNEVRQAFEQAMPLGKAKKKPKNKPKKR' A
#
# COMPACT_ATOMS: atom_id res chain seq x y z
N MET A 1 -14.57 41.48 -34.41
CA MET A 1 -14.08 41.02 -33.09
C MET A 1 -15.26 40.30 -32.41
N ARG A 2 -15.29 38.95 -32.44
CA ARG A 2 -16.39 38.18 -31.81
C ARG A 2 -15.95 37.82 -30.40
N GLN A 3 -16.56 38.46 -29.41
CA GLN A 3 -16.35 38.17 -27.99
C GLN A 3 -16.85 36.75 -27.70
N ARG A 4 -15.97 35.88 -27.21
CA ARG A 4 -16.34 34.54 -26.71
C ARG A 4 -16.88 34.71 -25.30
N THR A 5 -18.16 34.44 -25.10
CA THR A 5 -18.76 34.35 -23.77
C THR A 5 -18.24 33.09 -23.08
N LEU A 6 -17.62 33.24 -21.90
CA LEU A 6 -17.27 32.12 -21.05
C LEU A 6 -18.57 31.59 -20.42
N ASN A 7 -18.92 30.34 -20.72
CA ASN A 7 -20.12 29.69 -20.23
C ASN A 7 -19.92 29.27 -18.76
N SER A 8 -20.77 29.76 -17.84
CA SER A 8 -20.68 29.46 -16.39
C SER A 8 -20.83 27.98 -16.02
N SER A 9 -21.30 27.14 -16.95
CA SER A 9 -21.41 25.68 -16.78
C SER A 9 -20.06 24.99 -16.59
N ASP A 10 -18.97 25.52 -17.18
CA ASP A 10 -17.63 24.93 -17.06
C ASP A 10 -17.05 25.12 -15.64
N ALA A 11 -17.41 26.24 -14.97
CA ALA A 11 -16.97 26.54 -13.62
C ALA A 11 -17.64 25.65 -12.56
N LEU A 12 -18.91 25.30 -12.74
CA LEU A 12 -19.63 24.39 -11.83
C LEU A 12 -19.12 22.95 -11.94
N ASN A 13 -18.73 22.52 -13.14
CA ASN A 13 -18.13 21.20 -13.34
C ASN A 13 -16.74 21.11 -12.67
N ALA A 14 -15.95 22.19 -12.69
CA ALA A 14 -14.66 22.25 -11.99
C ALA A 14 -14.83 22.13 -10.46
N MET A 15 -15.77 22.87 -9.85
CA MET A 15 -16.03 22.77 -8.40
C MET A 15 -16.57 21.41 -7.97
N SER A 16 -17.23 20.65 -8.86
CA SER A 16 -17.70 19.29 -8.58
C SER A 16 -16.63 18.22 -8.77
N GLN A 17 -15.55 18.49 -9.50
CA GLN A 17 -14.44 17.54 -9.67
C GLN A 17 -13.52 17.50 -8.43
N ASP A 18 -13.50 18.57 -7.65
CA ASP A 18 -12.77 18.63 -6.38
C ASP A 18 -13.33 17.67 -5.31
N ASP A 19 -14.61 17.27 -5.43
CA ASP A 19 -15.22 16.27 -4.53
C ASP A 19 -14.74 14.83 -4.82
N LYS A 20 -14.07 14.62 -5.96
CA LYS A 20 -13.44 13.34 -6.34
C LYS A 20 -11.92 13.48 -6.42
N LEU A 21 -11.33 14.32 -5.56
CA LEU A 21 -9.87 14.37 -5.40
C LEU A 21 -9.36 13.04 -4.87
N ILE A 22 -8.80 12.24 -5.76
CA ILE A 22 -8.13 10.99 -5.43
C ILE A 22 -6.84 11.37 -4.68
N ASP A 23 -6.72 10.94 -3.42
CA ASP A 23 -5.46 11.07 -2.68
C ASP A 23 -4.42 10.08 -3.24
N LEU A 24 -3.67 10.56 -4.23
CA LEU A 24 -2.57 9.82 -4.85
C LEU A 24 -1.47 9.47 -3.84
N ASN A 25 -1.37 10.17 -2.71
CA ASN A 25 -0.40 9.86 -1.67
C ASN A 25 -0.79 8.59 -0.91
N ALA A 26 -2.07 8.43 -0.58
CA ALA A 26 -2.57 7.22 0.05
C ALA A 26 -2.34 5.98 -0.84
N GLU A 27 -2.59 6.10 -2.13
CA GLU A 27 -2.35 5.00 -3.08
C GLU A 27 -0.85 4.70 -3.26
N ARG A 28 -0.01 5.75 -3.30
CA ARG A 28 1.45 5.60 -3.31
C ARG A 28 1.96 4.92 -2.05
N ALA A 29 1.41 5.26 -0.89
CA ALA A 29 1.78 4.65 0.39
C ALA A 29 1.46 3.15 0.40
N LYS A 30 0.29 2.75 -0.12
CA LYS A 30 -0.06 1.33 -0.32
C LYS A 30 0.93 0.63 -1.26
N ARG A 31 1.23 1.23 -2.41
CA ARG A 31 2.20 0.64 -3.36
C ARG A 31 3.60 0.48 -2.77
N ILE A 32 4.07 1.46 -1.98
CA ILE A 32 5.37 1.38 -1.30
C ILE A 32 5.36 0.25 -0.27
N HIS A 33 4.27 0.10 0.49
CA HIS A 33 4.12 -0.98 1.46
C HIS A 33 4.23 -2.35 0.78
N ASP A 34 3.45 -2.60 -0.27
CA ASP A 34 3.46 -3.86 -1.01
C ASP A 34 4.85 -4.18 -1.60
N LEU A 35 5.56 -3.15 -2.10
CA LEU A 35 6.91 -3.30 -2.65
C LEU A 35 7.92 -3.66 -1.57
N ASN A 36 7.82 -3.03 -0.40
CA ASN A 36 8.68 -3.31 0.74
C ASN A 36 8.47 -4.73 1.28
N ASP A 37 7.22 -5.19 1.40
CA ASP A 37 6.91 -6.55 1.84
C ASP A 37 7.46 -7.61 0.90
N LYS A 38 7.37 -7.38 -0.42
CA LYS A 38 7.97 -8.27 -1.43
C LYS A 38 9.48 -8.35 -1.27
N ARG A 39 10.17 -7.19 -1.22
CA ARG A 39 11.63 -7.15 -1.00
C ARG A 39 12.04 -7.80 0.30
N LEU A 40 11.28 -7.61 1.37
CA LEU A 40 11.58 -8.20 2.68
C LEU A 40 11.49 -9.72 2.64
N ASN A 41 10.49 -10.28 1.96
CA ASN A 41 10.35 -11.72 1.80
C ASN A 41 11.46 -12.30 0.93
N GLU A 42 11.85 -11.63 -0.14
CA GLU A 42 13.00 -12.02 -0.98
C GLU A 42 14.30 -12.03 -0.18
N VAL A 43 14.56 -10.98 0.62
CA VAL A 43 15.75 -10.91 1.49
C VAL A 43 15.72 -12.02 2.54
N ARG A 44 14.56 -12.30 3.15
CA ARG A 44 14.41 -13.43 4.09
C ARG A 44 14.70 -14.77 3.41
N GLN A 45 14.13 -15.02 2.24
CA GLN A 45 14.33 -16.26 1.49
C GLN A 45 15.79 -16.41 1.06
N ALA A 46 16.40 -15.36 0.51
CA ALA A 46 17.81 -15.36 0.12
C ALA A 46 18.71 -15.60 1.33
N PHE A 47 18.38 -15.01 2.48
CA PHE A 47 19.09 -15.25 3.73
C PHE A 47 18.95 -16.69 4.21
N GLU A 48 17.73 -17.27 4.20
CA GLU A 48 17.51 -18.68 4.54
C GLU A 48 18.25 -19.65 3.60
N GLN A 49 18.34 -19.31 2.31
CA GLN A 49 19.08 -20.09 1.32
C GLN A 49 20.60 -19.99 1.51
N ALA A 50 21.12 -18.77 1.70
CA ALA A 50 22.54 -18.51 1.87
C ALA A 50 23.07 -18.97 3.24
N MET A 51 22.20 -18.96 4.25
CA MET A 51 22.48 -19.45 5.59
C MET A 51 21.37 -20.41 6.01
N PRO A 52 21.54 -21.71 5.75
CA PRO A 52 20.67 -22.77 6.28
C PRO A 52 20.89 -22.88 7.80
N LEU A 53 20.46 -21.87 8.54
CA LEU A 53 20.38 -21.91 9.99
C LEU A 53 19.39 -23.02 10.32
N GLY A 54 19.90 -24.13 10.87
CA GLY A 54 19.10 -25.32 11.15
C GLY A 54 17.75 -24.96 11.76
N LYS A 55 16.67 -25.49 11.17
CA LYS A 55 15.28 -25.08 11.43
C LYS A 55 15.07 -24.75 12.91
N ALA A 56 14.57 -23.54 13.20
CA ALA A 56 14.24 -23.14 14.56
C ALA A 56 13.43 -24.27 15.22
N LYS A 57 14.00 -24.90 16.26
CA LYS A 57 13.31 -25.95 17.03
C LYS A 57 11.99 -25.36 17.50
N LYS A 58 10.88 -25.75 16.86
CA LYS A 58 9.53 -25.36 17.29
C LYS A 58 9.39 -25.79 18.74
N LYS A 59 9.33 -24.84 19.66
CA LYS A 59 9.02 -25.15 21.06
C LYS A 59 7.67 -25.87 21.08
N PRO A 60 7.54 -27.03 21.73
CA PRO A 60 6.27 -27.74 21.78
C PRO A 60 5.24 -26.84 22.46
N LYS A 61 4.20 -26.44 21.71
CA LYS A 61 2.98 -25.85 22.24
C LYS A 61 2.25 -26.94 23.01
N ASN A 62 2.65 -27.21 24.24
CA ASN A 62 1.84 -28.05 25.11
C ASN A 62 1.92 -27.59 26.57
N LYS A 63 0.85 -26.90 26.99
CA LYS A 63 0.13 -27.09 28.26
C LYS A 63 -1.07 -26.13 28.28
N PRO A 64 -2.32 -26.62 28.25
CA PRO A 64 -3.48 -25.76 28.51
C PRO A 64 -3.38 -25.20 29.92
N LYS A 65 -3.51 -23.87 30.07
CA LYS A 65 -3.55 -23.22 31.37
C LYS A 65 -4.93 -23.50 31.98
N LYS A 66 -4.96 -24.38 32.99
CA LYS A 66 -6.16 -24.67 33.79
C LYS A 66 -6.59 -23.38 34.51
N ARG A 67 -7.75 -22.84 34.16
CA ARG A 67 -8.55 -21.91 34.98
C ARG A 67 -9.99 -22.36 34.88
#